data_AF-A0A3B3QI86-F1
#
_entry.id   AF-A0A3B3QI86-F1
#
_cell.length_a   1.000
_cell.length_b   1.000
_cell.length_c   1.000
_cell.angle_alpha   90.00
_cell.angle_beta   90.00
_cell.angle_gamma   90.00
#
_symmetry.space_group_name_H-M   'P 1'
#
loop_
_entity.id
_entity.type
_entity.pdbx_description
1 polymer ?
#
loop_
_entity_poly.entity_id
_entity_poly.type
_entity_poly.pdbx_seq_one_letter_code
_entity_poly.pdbx_strand_id
1 'polypeptide(L)'
;MALLPARVLEAALTRCRSAPHLLLFCIVFAVLLKSRPVLGKKSQPKEITDSNWEEILQGEWMIEFFAPWCPACKQLQPVWDEFAEWGDDLGINIAKVDITEQPGLSGRFAVTSLPTIYHCKDGEFRVYDGARTKDDFLGFIDEKKWQNIKPMSSWLGPSSFLMNGISAVFRLSVSIRQWHSYLTEQLGLPAWGSYVLFTLAVLFTGLALGLILVIITDFAFSSRRPDPPPGYYQRRRLLERAHLTKLEEDELEENEEEDETEEEEAGGKPELRDEDFQEESLRRRFQGPGREEEDT
;
A
#
# COMPACT_ATOMS: atom_id res chain seq x y z
N MET A 1 89.64 -19.85 20.71
CA MET A 1 90.75 -19.37 19.86
C MET A 1 91.20 -20.56 19.00
N ALA A 2 91.14 -20.41 17.66
CA ALA A 2 91.48 -21.36 16.58
C ALA A 2 90.55 -22.59 16.41
N LEU A 3 89.64 -22.65 15.41
CA LEU A 3 89.77 -22.87 13.95
C LEU A 3 89.85 -24.35 13.54
N LEU A 4 88.79 -24.85 12.90
CA LEU A 4 88.73 -26.03 12.03
C LEU A 4 87.65 -25.79 10.94
N PRO A 5 87.77 -26.38 9.73
CA PRO A 5 88.12 -25.60 8.54
C PRO A 5 87.10 -25.70 7.39
N ALA A 6 87.20 -24.71 6.51
CA ALA A 6 86.43 -24.47 5.29
C ALA A 6 86.60 -25.55 4.20
N ARG A 7 86.05 -26.76 4.40
CA ARG A 7 86.10 -27.84 3.38
C ARG A 7 84.79 -28.57 3.08
N VAL A 8 83.65 -28.05 3.52
CA VAL A 8 82.33 -28.65 3.18
C VAL A 8 81.55 -27.81 2.15
N LEU A 9 82.00 -26.59 1.83
CA LEU A 9 81.27 -25.69 0.92
C LEU A 9 81.53 -25.98 -0.58
N GLU A 10 82.59 -26.73 -0.93
CA GLU A 10 82.96 -26.98 -2.34
C GLU A 10 82.28 -28.19 -2.98
N ALA A 11 81.57 -29.03 -2.21
CA ALA A 11 80.89 -30.23 -2.74
C ALA A 11 79.49 -29.95 -3.33
N ALA A 12 78.92 -28.75 -3.14
CA ALA A 12 77.56 -28.43 -3.58
C ALA A 12 77.50 -27.72 -4.95
N LEU A 13 78.63 -27.27 -5.52
CA LEU A 13 78.63 -26.40 -6.71
C LEU A 13 78.83 -27.11 -8.05
N THR A 14 78.94 -28.44 -8.10
CA THR A 14 79.24 -29.19 -9.33
C THR A 14 78.09 -30.06 -9.85
N ARG A 15 76.83 -29.73 -9.55
CA ARG A 15 75.68 -30.43 -10.16
C ARG A 15 74.50 -29.56 -10.63
N CYS A 16 74.75 -28.32 -11.05
CA CYS A 16 73.71 -27.46 -11.62
C CYS A 16 74.08 -26.97 -13.02
N ARG A 17 74.31 -27.88 -13.97
CA ARG A 17 74.43 -27.52 -15.40
C ARG A 17 73.13 -27.72 -16.21
N SER A 18 72.09 -28.29 -15.59
CA SER A 18 70.74 -28.44 -16.15
C SER A 18 69.68 -27.51 -15.53
N ALA A 19 70.07 -26.71 -14.54
CA ALA A 19 69.18 -25.83 -13.80
C ALA A 19 68.56 -24.66 -14.61
N PRO A 20 69.20 -24.03 -15.62
CA PRO A 20 68.59 -22.87 -16.26
C PRO A 20 67.38 -23.24 -17.12
N HIS A 21 67.38 -24.41 -17.77
CA HIS A 21 66.22 -24.89 -18.54
C HIS A 21 65.06 -25.30 -17.63
N LEU A 22 65.35 -25.87 -16.46
CA LEU A 22 64.31 -26.24 -15.48
C LEU A 22 63.66 -25.00 -14.86
N LEU A 23 64.45 -23.97 -14.53
CA LEU A 23 63.95 -22.70 -14.01
C LEU A 23 63.14 -21.94 -15.06
N LEU A 24 63.61 -21.91 -16.31
CA LEU A 24 62.88 -21.28 -17.42
C LEU A 24 61.56 -22.02 -17.68
N PHE A 25 61.56 -23.36 -17.63
CA PHE A 25 60.35 -24.16 -17.80
C PHE A 25 59.37 -23.94 -16.64
N CYS A 26 59.84 -23.84 -15.39
CA CYS A 26 59.00 -23.50 -14.25
C CYS A 26 58.43 -22.09 -14.34
N ILE A 27 59.19 -21.11 -14.84
CA ILE A 27 58.71 -19.74 -15.05
C ILE A 27 57.69 -19.71 -16.18
N VAL A 28 57.96 -20.35 -17.32
CA VAL A 28 57.02 -20.43 -18.45
C VAL A 28 55.76 -21.19 -18.04
N PHE A 29 55.88 -22.29 -17.31
CA PHE A 29 54.73 -23.03 -16.77
C PHE A 29 53.96 -22.21 -15.74
N ALA A 30 54.62 -21.44 -14.86
CA ALA A 30 53.96 -20.52 -13.94
C ALA A 30 53.26 -19.35 -14.67
N VAL A 31 53.82 -18.88 -15.79
CA VAL A 31 53.19 -17.87 -16.66
C VAL A 31 51.98 -18.46 -17.38
N LEU A 32 52.08 -19.69 -17.89
CA LEU A 32 50.98 -20.42 -18.53
C LEU A 32 49.86 -20.81 -17.55
N LEU A 33 50.20 -21.10 -16.28
CA LEU A 33 49.22 -21.28 -15.20
C LEU A 33 48.55 -19.98 -14.75
N LYS A 34 49.17 -18.81 -15.03
CA LYS A 34 48.58 -17.49 -14.76
C LYS A 34 47.73 -16.95 -15.91
N SER A 35 47.89 -17.46 -17.13
CA SER A 35 46.92 -17.26 -18.20
C SER A 35 45.68 -18.11 -17.93
N ARG A 36 44.79 -17.61 -17.07
CA ARG A 36 43.40 -18.03 -17.11
C ARG A 36 42.90 -17.74 -18.53
N PRO A 37 42.30 -18.71 -19.24
CA PRO A 37 41.54 -18.35 -20.42
C PRO A 37 40.51 -17.31 -19.96
N VAL A 38 40.51 -16.14 -20.60
CA VAL A 38 39.40 -15.19 -20.49
C VAL A 38 38.24 -15.91 -21.17
N LEU A 39 37.57 -16.76 -20.39
CA LEU A 39 36.27 -17.29 -20.76
C LEU A 39 35.40 -16.05 -20.85
N GLY A 40 35.04 -15.66 -22.08
CA GLY A 40 34.14 -14.55 -22.34
C GLY A 40 32.97 -14.68 -21.38
N LYS A 41 32.84 -13.72 -20.47
CA LYS A 41 31.84 -13.74 -19.43
C LYS A 41 30.52 -13.50 -20.14
N LYS A 42 29.78 -14.58 -20.46
CA LYS A 42 28.44 -14.47 -21.04
C LYS A 42 27.60 -13.57 -20.14
N SER A 43 27.14 -12.44 -20.66
CA SER A 43 26.33 -11.47 -19.94
C SER A 43 24.99 -12.15 -19.64
N GLN A 44 24.75 -12.48 -18.37
CA GLN A 44 23.48 -13.08 -17.95
C GLN A 44 22.47 -11.97 -17.62
N PRO A 45 21.16 -12.23 -17.78
CA PRO A 45 20.14 -11.30 -17.33
C PRO A 45 20.31 -11.00 -15.84
N LYS A 46 20.28 -9.72 -15.49
CA LYS A 46 20.38 -9.26 -14.10
C LYS A 46 19.10 -9.60 -13.34
N GLU A 47 19.26 -10.12 -12.13
CA GLU A 47 18.13 -10.43 -11.27
C GLU A 47 17.66 -9.18 -10.51
N ILE A 48 16.39 -8.84 -10.65
CA ILE A 48 15.77 -7.68 -10.01
C ILE A 48 14.84 -8.15 -8.89
N THR A 49 15.05 -7.57 -7.71
CA THR A 49 14.36 -7.85 -6.45
C THR A 49 13.76 -6.57 -5.87
N ASP A 50 12.89 -6.70 -4.86
CA ASP A 50 12.30 -5.56 -4.15
C ASP A 50 13.34 -4.58 -3.58
N SER A 51 14.60 -5.00 -3.38
CA SER A 51 15.67 -4.14 -2.84
C SER A 51 16.46 -3.36 -3.89
N ASN A 52 16.53 -3.83 -5.14
CA ASN A 52 17.39 -3.25 -6.19
C ASN A 52 16.59 -2.70 -7.38
N TRP A 53 15.26 -2.81 -7.37
CA TRP A 53 14.41 -2.40 -8.48
C TRP A 53 14.58 -0.93 -8.90
N GLU A 54 14.99 -0.03 -7.99
CA GLU A 54 15.19 1.39 -8.31
C GLU A 54 16.26 1.60 -9.39
N GLU A 55 17.18 0.64 -9.56
CA GLU A 55 18.20 0.68 -10.60
C GLU A 55 17.61 0.68 -12.01
N ILE A 56 16.43 0.07 -12.20
CA ILE A 56 15.77 0.04 -13.52
C ILE A 56 15.19 1.40 -13.93
N LEU A 57 15.13 2.36 -13.01
CA LEU A 57 14.64 3.72 -13.28
C LEU A 57 15.67 4.57 -14.03
N GLN A 58 16.93 4.12 -14.10
CA GLN A 58 18.03 4.88 -14.68
C GLN A 58 18.59 4.16 -15.91
N GLY A 59 18.69 4.86 -17.04
CA GLY A 59 19.15 4.28 -18.29
C GLY A 59 18.10 3.43 -18.97
N GLU A 60 18.54 2.53 -19.85
CA GLU A 60 17.66 1.70 -20.68
C GLU A 60 17.69 0.23 -20.25
N TRP A 61 16.51 -0.34 -20.01
CA TRP A 61 16.32 -1.67 -19.48
C TRP A 61 15.26 -2.46 -20.24
N MET A 62 15.50 -3.75 -20.42
CA MET A 62 14.51 -4.74 -20.83
C MET A 62 14.32 -5.72 -19.68
N ILE A 63 13.08 -5.87 -19.20
CA ILE A 63 12.77 -6.59 -17.97
C ILE A 63 11.73 -7.66 -18.26
N GLU A 64 12.07 -8.93 -18.05
CA GLU A 64 11.14 -10.06 -18.12
C GLU A 64 10.57 -10.38 -16.73
N PHE A 65 9.24 -10.39 -16.60
CA PHE A 65 8.55 -10.97 -15.45
C PHE A 65 8.17 -12.41 -15.78
N PHE A 66 8.65 -13.35 -14.95
CA PHE A 66 8.47 -14.77 -15.15
C PHE A 66 8.08 -15.50 -13.87
N ALA A 67 7.68 -16.77 -14.01
CA ALA A 67 7.52 -17.69 -12.89
C ALA A 67 8.09 -19.07 -13.25
N PRO A 68 8.75 -19.77 -12.30
CA PRO A 68 9.45 -21.03 -12.56
C PRO A 68 8.52 -22.20 -12.89
N TRP A 69 7.23 -22.10 -12.55
CA TRP A 69 6.23 -23.11 -12.90
C TRP A 69 5.53 -22.83 -14.24
N CYS A 70 5.71 -21.65 -14.84
CA CYS A 70 5.02 -21.27 -16.06
C CYS A 70 5.68 -21.91 -17.31
N PRO A 71 4.94 -22.73 -18.09
CA PRO A 71 5.51 -23.38 -19.28
C PRO A 71 5.98 -22.41 -20.36
N ALA A 72 5.24 -21.33 -20.60
CA ALA A 72 5.60 -20.32 -21.59
C ALA A 72 6.88 -19.57 -21.19
N CYS A 73 7.05 -19.26 -19.90
CA CYS A 73 8.29 -18.68 -19.38
C CYS A 73 9.49 -19.60 -19.60
N LYS A 74 9.35 -20.90 -19.32
CA LYS A 74 10.44 -21.88 -19.52
C LYS A 74 10.92 -21.93 -20.98
N GLN A 75 10.02 -21.75 -21.95
CA GLN A 75 10.37 -21.70 -23.36
C GLN A 75 11.08 -20.39 -23.75
N LEU A 76 10.76 -19.29 -23.07
CA LEU A 76 11.37 -17.98 -23.30
C LEU A 76 12.77 -17.84 -22.68
N GLN A 77 13.02 -18.47 -21.53
CA GLN A 77 14.30 -18.39 -20.82
C GLN A 77 15.56 -18.54 -21.71
N PRO A 78 15.71 -19.59 -22.56
CA PRO A 78 16.90 -19.72 -23.40
C PRO A 78 17.05 -18.56 -24.39
N VAL A 79 15.94 -18.07 -24.95
CA VAL A 79 15.96 -16.92 -25.88
C VAL A 79 16.31 -15.63 -25.14
N TRP A 80 15.83 -15.47 -23.91
CA TRP A 80 16.13 -14.31 -23.07
C TRP A 80 17.59 -14.28 -22.62
N ASP A 81 18.14 -15.44 -22.25
CA ASP A 81 19.57 -15.59 -21.92
C ASP A 81 20.45 -15.30 -23.14
N GLU A 82 20.07 -15.76 -24.33
CA GLU A 82 20.78 -15.43 -25.58
C GLU A 82 20.67 -13.95 -25.97
N PHE A 83 19.54 -13.30 -25.67
CA PHE A 83 19.38 -11.86 -25.87
C PHE A 83 20.24 -11.05 -24.88
N ALA A 84 20.35 -11.53 -23.63
CA ALA A 84 21.17 -10.90 -22.59
C ALA A 84 22.64 -10.76 -22.98
N GLU A 85 23.18 -11.70 -23.76
CA GLU A 85 24.56 -11.65 -24.27
C GLU A 85 24.81 -10.42 -25.18
N TRP A 86 23.76 -9.81 -25.76
CA TRP A 86 23.85 -8.63 -26.63
C TRP A 86 23.58 -7.31 -25.90
N GLY A 87 23.25 -7.35 -24.61
CA GLY A 87 22.92 -6.16 -23.84
C GLY A 87 24.05 -5.13 -23.82
N ASP A 88 25.28 -5.59 -23.59
CA ASP A 88 26.47 -4.74 -23.56
C ASP A 88 26.74 -4.08 -24.92
N ASP A 89 26.56 -4.81 -26.02
CA ASP A 89 26.77 -4.33 -27.38
C ASP A 89 25.72 -3.28 -27.80
N LEU A 90 24.48 -3.45 -27.34
CA LEU A 90 23.37 -2.51 -27.57
C LEU A 90 23.34 -1.34 -26.58
N GLY A 91 24.15 -1.37 -25.52
CA GLY A 91 24.13 -0.38 -24.46
C GLY A 91 22.86 -0.40 -23.61
N ILE A 92 22.22 -1.57 -23.48
CA ILE A 92 21.01 -1.77 -22.67
C ILE A 92 21.24 -2.80 -21.58
N ASN A 93 20.53 -2.64 -20.46
CA ASN A 93 20.56 -3.63 -19.40
C ASN A 93 19.40 -4.62 -19.57
N ILE A 94 19.68 -5.91 -19.39
CA ILE A 94 18.67 -6.96 -19.54
C ILE A 94 18.47 -7.61 -18.18
N ALA A 95 17.22 -7.69 -17.75
CA ALA A 95 16.84 -8.09 -16.41
C ALA A 95 15.72 -9.13 -16.41
N LYS A 96 15.62 -9.87 -15.31
CA LYS A 96 14.54 -10.80 -15.03
C LYS A 96 14.05 -10.66 -13.59
N VAL A 97 12.76 -10.87 -13.40
CA VAL A 97 12.06 -10.79 -12.11
C VAL A 97 11.23 -12.06 -11.93
N ASP A 98 11.51 -12.80 -10.87
CA ASP A 98 10.65 -13.90 -10.43
C ASP A 98 9.50 -13.35 -9.57
N ILE A 99 8.28 -13.38 -10.12
CA ILE A 99 7.10 -12.87 -9.40
C ILE A 99 6.67 -13.77 -8.24
N THR A 100 7.19 -15.00 -8.15
CA THR A 100 6.87 -15.92 -7.05
C THR A 100 7.65 -15.60 -5.79
N GLU A 101 8.86 -15.07 -5.95
CA GLU A 101 9.71 -14.61 -4.84
C GLU A 101 9.50 -13.12 -4.55
N GLN A 102 9.10 -12.32 -5.55
CA GLN A 102 8.96 -10.87 -5.45
C GLN A 102 7.49 -10.42 -5.62
N PRO A 103 6.59 -10.70 -4.65
CA PRO A 103 5.18 -10.31 -4.75
C PRO A 103 4.99 -8.79 -4.74
N GLY A 104 5.91 -8.04 -4.12
CA GLY A 104 5.90 -6.58 -4.13
C GLY A 104 6.09 -6.00 -5.52
N LEU A 105 7.04 -6.54 -6.30
CA LEU A 105 7.25 -6.17 -7.69
C LEU A 105 6.09 -6.57 -8.59
N SER A 106 5.51 -7.76 -8.39
CA SER A 106 4.32 -8.19 -9.13
C SER A 106 3.17 -7.19 -9.01
N GLY A 107 2.90 -6.70 -7.79
CA GLY A 107 1.89 -5.68 -7.54
C GLY A 107 2.27 -4.31 -8.09
N ARG A 108 3.52 -3.88 -7.91
CA ARG A 108 4.03 -2.58 -8.36
C ARG A 108 3.92 -2.40 -9.88
N PHE A 109 4.21 -3.45 -10.64
CA PHE A 109 4.12 -3.45 -12.11
C PHE A 109 2.76 -3.88 -12.64
N ALA A 110 1.80 -4.18 -11.74
CA ALA A 110 0.48 -4.70 -12.09
C ALA A 110 0.56 -5.88 -13.08
N VAL A 111 1.49 -6.82 -12.84
CA VAL A 111 1.70 -7.98 -13.72
C VAL A 111 0.51 -8.92 -13.60
N THR A 112 -0.30 -9.00 -14.66
CA THR A 112 -1.53 -9.82 -14.71
C THR A 112 -1.35 -11.12 -15.49
N SER A 113 -0.34 -11.21 -16.36
CA SER A 113 -0.08 -12.38 -17.19
C SER A 113 1.42 -12.64 -17.32
N LEU A 114 1.80 -13.86 -17.68
CA LEU A 114 3.19 -14.26 -17.83
C LEU A 114 3.41 -14.99 -19.16
N PRO A 115 4.61 -14.85 -19.77
CA PRO A 115 5.62 -13.84 -19.46
C PRO A 115 5.17 -12.44 -19.92
N THR A 116 5.43 -11.43 -19.08
CA THR A 116 5.26 -10.03 -19.45
C THR A 116 6.62 -9.36 -19.52
N ILE A 117 6.87 -8.61 -20.59
CA ILE A 117 8.15 -7.93 -20.81
C ILE A 117 7.88 -6.43 -20.81
N TYR A 118 8.71 -5.69 -20.08
CA TYR A 118 8.70 -4.24 -20.07
C TYR A 118 10.01 -3.69 -20.60
N HIS A 119 9.90 -2.67 -21.44
CA HIS A 119 11.00 -1.76 -21.76
C HIS A 119 10.91 -0.57 -20.81
N CYS A 120 12.02 -0.20 -20.20
CA CYS A 120 12.15 1.02 -19.41
C CYS A 120 13.25 1.88 -20.00
N LYS A 121 12.99 3.18 -20.14
CA LYS A 121 14.02 4.15 -20.48
C LYS A 121 13.86 5.37 -19.57
N ASP A 122 14.84 5.59 -18.72
CA ASP A 122 14.89 6.73 -17.78
C ASP A 122 13.59 6.88 -16.96
N GLY A 123 13.02 5.75 -16.52
CA GLY A 123 11.80 5.68 -15.72
C GLY A 123 10.50 5.66 -16.53
N GLU A 124 10.56 5.77 -17.86
CA GLU A 124 9.40 5.57 -18.73
C GLU A 124 9.25 4.11 -19.12
N PHE A 125 8.20 3.48 -18.60
CA PHE A 125 7.91 2.08 -18.86
C PHE A 125 6.95 1.89 -20.04
N ARG A 126 7.22 0.88 -20.87
CA ARG A 126 6.43 0.47 -22.04
C ARG A 126 6.26 -1.05 -22.00
N VAL A 127 5.04 -1.52 -22.25
CA VAL A 127 4.80 -2.97 -22.42
C VAL A 127 5.33 -3.38 -23.79
N TYR A 128 6.12 -4.44 -23.84
CA TYR A 128 6.54 -5.07 -25.09
C TYR A 128 5.49 -6.10 -25.54
N ASP A 129 4.99 -5.93 -26.76
CA ASP A 129 3.96 -6.80 -27.38
C ASP A 129 4.46 -7.45 -28.69
N GLY A 130 5.76 -7.45 -28.91
CA GLY A 130 6.39 -8.04 -30.09
C GLY A 130 6.50 -9.57 -30.02
N ALA A 131 7.08 -10.16 -31.06
CA ALA A 131 7.45 -11.56 -31.06
C ALA A 131 8.52 -11.80 -29.99
N ARG A 132 8.37 -12.89 -29.23
CA ARG A 132 9.30 -13.22 -28.13
C ARG A 132 10.51 -14.02 -28.65
N THR A 133 11.12 -13.50 -29.71
CA THR A 133 12.27 -14.08 -30.41
C THR A 133 13.45 -13.13 -30.28
N LYS A 134 14.65 -13.69 -30.23
CA LYS A 134 15.90 -12.91 -30.13
C LYS A 134 15.98 -11.80 -31.18
N ASP A 135 15.73 -12.13 -32.46
CA ASP A 135 15.85 -11.18 -33.55
C ASP A 135 14.88 -9.99 -33.42
N ASP A 136 13.67 -10.23 -32.90
CA ASP A 136 12.70 -9.16 -32.67
C ASP A 136 13.07 -8.28 -31.47
N PHE A 137 13.64 -8.86 -30.41
CA PHE A 137 14.19 -8.07 -29.31
C PHE A 137 15.35 -7.17 -29.77
N LEU A 138 16.27 -7.71 -30.58
CA LEU A 138 17.37 -6.93 -31.16
C LEU A 138 16.83 -5.80 -32.03
N GLY A 139 15.93 -6.11 -32.97
CA GLY A 139 15.32 -5.11 -33.85
C GLY A 139 14.48 -4.07 -33.10
N PHE A 140 13.83 -4.44 -32.00
CA PHE A 140 13.07 -3.52 -31.16
C PHE A 140 13.93 -2.41 -30.56
N ILE A 141 15.15 -2.76 -30.13
CA ILE A 141 16.12 -1.85 -29.51
C ILE A 141 16.89 -1.07 -30.57
N ASP A 142 17.47 -1.76 -31.56
CA ASP A 142 18.33 -1.15 -32.59
C ASP A 142 17.55 -0.16 -33.46
N GLU A 143 16.36 -0.56 -33.94
CA GLU A 143 15.48 0.32 -34.73
C GLU A 143 14.68 1.30 -33.87
N LYS A 144 14.83 1.25 -32.53
CA LYS A 144 14.11 2.09 -31.57
C LYS A 144 12.58 2.05 -31.73
N LYS A 145 12.03 0.87 -32.03
CA LYS A 145 10.58 0.66 -32.21
C LYS A 145 9.77 1.10 -30.98
N TRP A 146 10.38 1.06 -29.80
CA TRP A 146 9.82 1.56 -28.54
C TRP A 146 9.33 3.02 -28.60
N GLN A 147 9.88 3.86 -29.48
CA GLN A 147 9.43 5.26 -29.62
C GLN A 147 7.98 5.38 -30.11
N ASN A 148 7.49 4.38 -30.85
CA ASN A 148 6.13 4.36 -31.37
C ASN A 148 5.13 3.79 -30.35
N ILE A 149 5.62 3.21 -29.25
CA ILE A 149 4.77 2.67 -28.18
C ILE A 149 4.58 3.74 -27.12
N LYS A 150 3.31 4.05 -26.83
CA LYS A 150 2.97 5.01 -25.77
C LYS A 150 3.47 4.48 -24.42
N PRO A 151 4.24 5.27 -23.66
CA PRO A 151 4.62 4.89 -22.31
C PRO A 151 3.39 4.79 -21.42
N MET A 152 3.50 3.99 -20.36
CA MET A 152 2.52 3.98 -19.29
C MET A 152 2.40 5.35 -18.66
N SER A 153 1.18 5.70 -18.24
CA SER A 153 0.94 6.99 -17.59
C SER A 153 1.70 7.07 -16.27
N SER A 154 2.24 8.26 -15.95
CA SER A 154 3.03 8.45 -14.71
C SER A 154 2.25 8.13 -13.44
N TRP A 155 0.92 8.20 -13.46
CA TRP A 155 0.04 7.81 -12.34
C TRP A 155 -0.11 6.30 -12.15
N LEU A 156 -0.03 5.51 -13.23
CA LEU A 156 -0.04 4.04 -13.17
C LEU A 156 1.38 3.47 -13.19
N GLY A 157 2.40 4.33 -13.27
CA GLY A 157 3.80 3.92 -13.30
C GLY A 157 4.24 3.22 -12.02
N PRO A 158 5.21 2.29 -12.10
CA PRO A 158 5.77 1.57 -10.94
C PRO A 158 6.27 2.46 -9.80
N SER A 159 6.75 3.66 -10.11
CA SER A 159 7.26 4.64 -9.15
C SER A 159 6.19 5.55 -8.55
N SER A 160 4.92 5.41 -8.95
CA SER A 160 3.83 6.23 -8.45
C SER A 160 3.46 5.91 -7.00
N PHE A 161 2.87 6.88 -6.30
CA PHE A 161 2.35 6.68 -4.94
C PHE A 161 1.31 5.53 -4.89
N LEU A 162 0.46 5.45 -5.91
CA LEU A 162 -0.55 4.40 -6.01
C LEU A 162 0.10 3.02 -6.12
N MET A 163 1.09 2.85 -6.99
CA MET A 163 1.78 1.56 -7.15
C MET A 163 2.65 1.19 -5.94
N ASN A 164 3.21 2.17 -5.23
CA ASN A 164 3.83 1.92 -3.92
C ASN A 164 2.80 1.37 -2.92
N GLY A 165 1.59 1.94 -2.90
CA GLY A 165 0.48 1.43 -2.09
C GLY A 165 0.07 0.00 -2.47
N ILE A 166 -0.13 -0.28 -3.76
CA ILE A 166 -0.46 -1.63 -4.25
C ILE A 166 0.63 -2.63 -3.90
N SER A 167 1.90 -2.27 -4.10
CA SER A 167 3.04 -3.11 -3.72
C SER A 167 3.02 -3.45 -2.23
N ALA A 168 2.78 -2.45 -1.37
CA ALA A 168 2.65 -2.66 0.07
C ALA A 168 1.49 -3.60 0.44
N VAL A 169 0.34 -3.46 -0.22
CA VAL A 169 -0.82 -4.35 -0.02
C VAL A 169 -0.50 -5.80 -0.40
N PHE A 170 0.17 -6.01 -1.52
CA PHE A 170 0.59 -7.36 -1.95
C PHE A 170 1.59 -7.98 -0.97
N ARG A 171 2.57 -7.21 -0.52
CA ARG A 171 3.54 -7.65 0.50
C ARG A 171 2.86 -8.00 1.82
N LEU A 172 1.92 -7.16 2.26
CA LEU A 172 1.12 -7.39 3.46
C LEU A 172 0.30 -8.68 3.33
N SER A 173 -0.36 -8.90 2.20
CA SER A 173 -1.14 -10.12 1.91
C SER A 173 -0.30 -11.39 2.05
N VAL A 174 0.87 -11.42 1.42
CA VAL A 174 1.79 -12.57 1.51
C VAL A 174 2.33 -12.73 2.93
N SER A 175 2.67 -11.64 3.61
CA SER A 175 3.14 -11.68 4.99
C SER A 175 2.07 -12.27 5.93
N ILE A 176 0.81 -11.85 5.81
CA ILE A 176 -0.30 -12.40 6.61
C ILE A 176 -0.40 -13.93 6.42
N ARG A 177 -0.28 -14.41 5.18
CA ARG A 177 -0.28 -15.85 4.90
C ARG A 177 0.90 -16.57 5.54
N GLN A 178 2.10 -15.98 5.50
CA GLN A 178 3.29 -16.54 6.13
C GLN A 178 3.13 -16.61 7.65
N TRP A 179 2.60 -15.55 8.28
CA TRP A 179 2.29 -15.53 9.70
C TRP A 179 1.25 -16.58 10.08
N HIS A 180 0.17 -16.72 9.30
CA HIS A 180 -0.83 -17.76 9.53
C HIS A 180 -0.20 -19.15 9.48
N SER A 181 0.58 -19.44 8.44
CA SER A 181 1.25 -20.74 8.26
C SER A 181 2.24 -21.00 9.39
N TYR A 182 2.98 -19.98 9.82
CA TYR A 182 3.88 -20.08 10.97
C TYR A 182 3.13 -20.39 12.28
N LEU A 183 2.01 -19.72 12.54
CA LEU A 183 1.18 -19.96 13.73
C LEU A 183 0.59 -21.37 13.75
N THR A 184 0.15 -21.89 12.61
CA THR A 184 -0.47 -23.22 12.52
C THR A 184 0.56 -24.35 12.50
N GLU A 185 1.67 -24.18 11.78
CA GLU A 185 2.69 -25.23 11.59
C GLU A 185 3.72 -25.27 12.72
N GLN A 186 4.26 -24.13 13.17
CA GLN A 186 5.33 -24.12 14.17
C GLN A 186 4.81 -24.04 15.60
N LEU A 187 3.77 -23.24 15.83
CA LEU A 187 3.16 -23.08 17.16
C LEU A 187 2.04 -24.11 17.42
N GLY A 188 1.68 -24.92 16.42
CA GLY A 188 0.66 -25.97 16.54
C GLY A 188 -0.73 -25.44 16.84
N LEU A 189 -0.99 -24.15 16.61
CA LEU A 189 -2.30 -23.57 16.87
C LEU A 189 -3.31 -24.12 15.88
N PRO A 190 -4.51 -24.50 16.34
CA PRO A 190 -5.57 -24.88 15.42
C PRO A 190 -5.95 -23.68 14.54
N ALA A 191 -6.38 -23.95 13.30
CA ALA A 191 -6.64 -22.90 12.30
C ALA A 191 -7.56 -21.78 12.83
N TRP A 192 -8.61 -22.14 13.59
CA TRP A 192 -9.52 -21.17 14.20
C TRP A 192 -8.81 -20.19 15.16
N GLY A 193 -7.80 -20.64 15.90
CA GLY A 193 -7.05 -19.81 16.84
C GLY A 193 -6.25 -18.72 16.14
N SER A 194 -5.64 -19.06 14.99
CA SER A 194 -4.93 -18.07 14.18
C SER A 194 -5.87 -16.99 13.63
N TYR A 195 -7.07 -17.36 13.18
CA TYR A 195 -8.07 -16.39 12.71
C TYR A 195 -8.55 -15.48 13.83
N VAL A 196 -8.79 -16.01 15.02
CA VAL A 196 -9.13 -15.19 16.20
C VAL A 196 -8.03 -14.17 16.48
N LEU A 197 -6.76 -14.58 16.49
CA LEU A 197 -5.64 -13.67 16.71
C LEU A 197 -5.58 -12.56 15.64
N PHE A 198 -5.73 -12.90 14.35
CA PHE A 198 -5.76 -11.91 13.28
C PHE A 198 -6.95 -10.96 13.41
N THR A 199 -8.15 -11.46 13.71
CA THR A 199 -9.34 -10.60 13.88
C THR A 199 -9.19 -9.64 15.04
N LEU A 200 -8.63 -10.09 16.17
CA LEU A 200 -8.32 -9.21 17.30
C LEU A 200 -7.27 -8.16 16.91
N ALA A 201 -6.18 -8.57 16.24
CA ALA A 201 -5.16 -7.63 15.79
C ALA A 201 -5.75 -6.55 14.87
N VAL A 202 -6.55 -6.93 13.87
CA VAL A 202 -7.23 -5.99 12.95
C VAL A 202 -8.18 -5.07 13.70
N LEU A 203 -8.97 -5.60 14.65
CA LEU A 203 -9.88 -4.81 15.48
C LEU A 203 -9.12 -3.76 16.30
N PHE A 204 -8.05 -4.17 17.00
CA PHE A 204 -7.23 -3.27 17.81
C PHE A 204 -6.53 -2.21 16.95
N THR A 205 -5.95 -2.60 15.82
CA THR A 205 -5.32 -1.64 14.89
C THR A 205 -6.35 -0.66 14.33
N GLY A 206 -7.55 -1.12 13.96
CA GLY A 206 -8.63 -0.26 13.48
C GLY A 206 -9.11 0.74 14.52
N LEU A 207 -9.32 0.30 15.77
CA LEU A 207 -9.68 1.18 16.88
C LEU A 207 -8.59 2.21 17.17
N ALA A 208 -7.33 1.80 17.19
CA ALA A 208 -6.20 2.70 17.40
C ALA A 208 -6.10 3.76 16.29
N LEU A 209 -6.21 3.35 15.02
CA LEU A 209 -6.20 4.28 13.88
C LEU A 209 -7.40 5.24 13.93
N GLY A 210 -8.58 4.75 14.33
CA GLY A 210 -9.76 5.59 14.52
C GLY A 210 -9.57 6.66 15.61
N LEU A 211 -9.02 6.27 16.77
CA LEU A 211 -8.70 7.22 17.85
C LEU A 211 -7.65 8.25 17.41
N ILE A 212 -6.60 7.81 16.71
CA ILE A 212 -5.57 8.70 16.16
C ILE A 212 -6.20 9.70 15.17
N LEU A 213 -7.12 9.27 14.30
CA LEU A 213 -7.80 10.14 13.35
C LEU A 213 -8.69 11.18 14.05
N VAL A 214 -9.43 10.78 15.08
CA VAL A 214 -10.22 11.71 15.91
C VAL A 214 -9.33 12.75 16.55
N ILE A 215 -8.20 12.33 17.12
CA ILE A 215 -7.21 13.25 17.71
C ILE A 215 -6.70 14.24 16.65
N ILE A 216 -6.27 13.76 15.48
CA ILE A 216 -5.80 14.62 14.39
C ILE A 216 -6.88 15.61 13.94
N THR A 217 -8.13 15.15 13.85
CA THR A 217 -9.27 16.00 13.46
C THR A 217 -9.54 17.06 14.53
N ASP A 218 -9.51 16.70 15.80
CA ASP A 218 -9.65 17.67 16.89
C ASP A 218 -8.50 18.69 16.84
N PHE A 219 -7.25 18.28 16.63
CA PHE A 219 -6.13 19.21 16.45
C PHE A 219 -6.29 20.13 15.21
N ALA A 220 -6.76 19.59 14.08
CA ALA A 220 -6.90 20.34 12.83
C ALA A 220 -8.08 21.33 12.85
N PHE A 221 -9.17 21.00 13.56
CA PHE A 221 -10.42 21.78 13.56
C PHE A 221 -10.73 22.51 14.87
N SER A 222 -10.06 22.22 15.99
CA SER A 222 -10.28 22.88 17.28
C SER A 222 -9.76 24.33 17.33
N SER A 223 -9.00 24.77 16.33
CA SER A 223 -8.48 26.15 16.23
C SER A 223 -9.46 27.18 15.63
N ARG A 224 -10.75 26.87 15.47
CA ARG A 224 -11.74 27.78 14.86
C ARG A 224 -13.05 27.93 15.62
N ARG A 225 -13.02 28.02 16.95
CA ARG A 225 -14.15 28.61 17.68
C ARG A 225 -13.88 30.12 17.80
N PRO A 226 -14.66 31.00 17.15
CA PRO A 226 -14.61 32.43 17.43
C PRO A 226 -14.95 32.63 18.91
N ASP A 227 -14.09 33.31 19.65
CA ASP A 227 -14.41 33.68 21.03
C ASP A 227 -15.74 34.45 21.06
N PRO A 228 -16.69 34.12 21.95
CA PRO A 228 -17.93 34.86 22.05
C PRO A 228 -17.61 36.32 22.40
N PRO A 229 -18.31 37.30 21.80
CA PRO A 229 -18.02 38.72 22.04
C PRO A 229 -18.13 39.06 23.54
N PRO A 230 -17.31 39.98 24.05
CA PRO A 230 -17.32 40.35 25.46
C PRO A 230 -18.72 40.80 25.88
N GLY A 231 -19.28 40.14 26.90
CA GLY A 231 -20.63 40.39 27.41
C GLY A 231 -21.72 39.39 26.99
N TYR A 232 -21.41 38.41 26.14
CA TYR A 232 -22.36 37.35 25.73
C TYR A 232 -22.97 36.59 26.92
N TYR A 233 -22.13 36.12 27.85
CA TYR A 233 -22.58 35.39 29.04
C TYR A 233 -23.42 36.26 29.98
N GLN A 234 -23.13 37.56 30.04
CA GLN A 234 -23.87 38.50 30.89
C GLN A 234 -25.25 38.81 30.32
N ARG A 235 -25.35 39.00 29.00
CA ARG A 235 -26.64 39.20 28.31
C ARG A 235 -27.53 37.97 28.42
N ARG A 236 -26.97 36.76 28.25
CA ARG A 236 -27.73 35.51 28.42
C ARG A 236 -28.31 35.37 29.82
N ARG A 237 -27.53 35.67 30.85
CA ARG A 237 -27.96 35.57 32.25
C ARG A 237 -29.08 36.56 32.60
N LEU A 238 -29.06 37.75 32.00
CA LEU A 238 -30.14 38.73 32.15
C LEU A 238 -31.44 38.26 31.49
N LEU A 239 -31.33 37.64 30.32
CA LEU A 239 -32.47 37.10 29.58
C LEU A 239 -33.11 35.91 30.30
N GLU A 240 -32.31 34.99 30.83
CA GLU A 240 -32.78 33.89 31.68
C GLU A 240 -33.48 34.41 32.94
N ARG A 241 -32.91 35.44 33.58
CA ARG A 241 -33.52 36.04 34.77
C ARG A 241 -34.83 36.75 34.45
N ALA A 242 -34.90 37.47 33.33
CA ALA A 242 -36.14 38.10 32.86
C ALA A 242 -37.21 37.06 32.51
N HIS A 243 -36.83 35.92 31.94
CA HIS A 243 -37.76 34.83 31.63
C HIS A 243 -38.32 34.18 32.91
N LEU A 244 -37.49 34.01 33.94
CA LEU A 244 -37.95 33.52 35.25
C LEU A 244 -38.92 34.50 35.92
N THR A 245 -38.61 35.79 35.92
CA THR A 245 -39.51 36.81 36.47
C THR A 245 -40.84 36.84 35.72
N LYS A 246 -40.81 36.65 34.40
CA LYS A 246 -42.05 36.59 33.62
C LYS A 246 -42.91 35.37 33.97
N LEU A 247 -42.30 34.20 34.20
CA LEU A 247 -43.02 33.02 34.66
C LEU A 247 -43.63 33.23 36.06
N GLU A 248 -42.93 33.92 36.95
CA GLU A 248 -43.46 34.28 38.28
C GLU A 248 -44.63 35.27 38.17
N GLU A 249 -44.57 36.23 37.25
CA GLU A 249 -45.68 37.17 36.97
C GLU A 249 -46.89 36.44 36.38
N ASP A 250 -46.68 35.59 35.37
CA ASP A 250 -47.74 34.79 34.73
C ASP A 250 -48.42 33.84 35.76
N GLU A 251 -47.66 33.23 36.69
CA GLU A 251 -48.21 32.40 37.78
C GLU A 251 -49.04 33.22 38.80
N LEU A 252 -48.67 34.47 39.07
CA LEU A 252 -49.42 35.33 39.98
C LEU A 252 -50.74 35.79 39.36
N GLU A 253 -50.73 36.14 38.07
CA GLU A 253 -51.95 36.49 37.32
C GLU A 253 -52.94 35.31 37.27
N GLU A 254 -52.47 34.08 37.03
CA GLU A 254 -53.34 32.88 37.09
C GLU A 254 -53.96 32.66 38.47
N ASN A 255 -53.20 32.86 39.55
CA ASN A 255 -53.73 32.71 40.92
C ASN A 255 -54.76 33.81 41.29
N GLU A 256 -54.58 35.05 40.81
CA GLU A 256 -55.55 36.13 41.03
C GLU A 256 -56.85 35.89 40.23
N GLU A 257 -56.77 35.34 39.01
CA GLU A 257 -57.95 34.94 38.23
C GLU A 257 -58.71 33.73 38.85
N GLU A 258 -57.99 32.80 39.50
CA GLU A 258 -58.59 31.70 40.28
C GLU A 258 -59.32 32.21 41.55
N ASP A 259 -58.73 33.15 42.29
CA ASP A 259 -59.37 33.75 43.48
C ASP A 259 -60.63 34.58 43.12
N GLU A 260 -60.62 35.30 41.98
CA GLU A 260 -61.80 36.03 41.49
C GLU A 260 -62.93 35.09 41.02
N THR A 261 -62.60 33.89 40.51
CA THR A 261 -63.61 32.90 40.10
C THR A 261 -64.21 32.13 41.27
N GLU A 262 -63.51 31.99 42.41
CA GLU A 262 -64.07 31.38 43.62
C GLU A 262 -65.07 32.29 44.36
N GLU A 263 -64.98 33.62 44.24
CA GLU A 263 -65.93 34.54 44.90
C GLU A 263 -67.30 34.66 44.17
N GLU A 264 -67.39 34.38 42.86
CA GLU A 264 -68.66 34.47 42.12
C GLU A 264 -69.58 33.22 42.24
N GLU A 265 -69.09 32.07 42.70
CA GLU A 265 -69.88 30.81 42.82
C GLU A 265 -70.56 30.59 44.20
N ALA A 266 -70.66 31.61 45.05
CA ALA A 266 -71.29 31.52 46.38
C ALA A 266 -72.69 32.19 46.48
N GLY A 267 -73.62 31.85 45.58
CA GLY A 267 -74.98 32.43 45.59
C GLY A 267 -76.10 31.57 44.98
N GLY A 268 -76.71 30.67 45.77
CA GLY A 268 -78.08 30.17 45.55
C GLY A 268 -78.23 28.73 45.03
N LYS A 269 -79.01 27.93 45.77
CA LYS A 269 -79.22 26.47 45.69
C LYS A 269 -80.67 26.16 45.18
N PRO A 270 -81.13 24.89 45.11
CA PRO A 270 -80.96 23.82 44.09
C PRO A 270 -82.28 23.46 43.36
N GLU A 271 -82.26 22.65 42.30
CA GLU A 271 -83.31 21.65 41.93
C GLU A 271 -82.84 20.87 40.67
N LEU A 272 -82.58 19.55 40.68
CA LEU A 272 -83.45 18.36 40.76
C LEU A 272 -83.49 17.62 39.40
N ARG A 273 -83.09 16.34 39.46
CA ARG A 273 -83.66 15.17 38.75
C ARG A 273 -82.89 14.54 37.58
N ASP A 274 -82.47 13.30 37.85
CA ASP A 274 -82.45 12.05 37.07
C ASP A 274 -82.53 12.14 35.53
N GLU A 275 -81.59 11.50 34.82
CA GLU A 275 -81.81 10.17 34.21
C GLU A 275 -80.51 9.60 33.57
N ASP A 276 -80.49 8.27 33.56
CA ASP A 276 -79.45 7.33 33.13
C ASP A 276 -79.34 7.24 31.58
N PHE A 277 -78.33 6.51 31.07
CA PHE A 277 -77.99 6.24 29.65
C PHE A 277 -77.31 7.41 28.89
N GLN A 278 -76.23 7.25 28.12
CA GLN A 278 -75.89 6.16 27.22
C GLN A 278 -74.40 6.30 26.79
N GLU A 279 -73.66 5.20 26.88
CA GLU A 279 -72.46 4.99 26.08
C GLU A 279 -72.86 5.05 24.58
N GLU A 280 -72.03 5.67 23.74
CA GLU A 280 -72.06 5.57 22.27
C GLU A 280 -72.90 6.59 21.46
N SER A 281 -72.33 7.79 21.25
CA SER A 281 -72.54 8.57 20.02
C SER A 281 -71.20 8.80 19.30
N LEU A 282 -70.79 7.78 18.56
CA LEU A 282 -70.39 7.85 17.14
C LEU A 282 -69.61 9.09 16.71
N ARG A 283 -68.34 8.90 16.32
CA ARG A 283 -67.98 8.76 14.88
C ARG A 283 -68.88 9.60 13.95
N ARG A 284 -68.27 10.64 13.37
CA ARG A 284 -68.65 11.36 12.15
C ARG A 284 -69.72 12.45 12.31
N ARG A 285 -69.27 13.71 12.14
CA ARG A 285 -69.52 14.55 10.93
C ARG A 285 -68.65 15.83 11.02
N PHE A 286 -67.77 16.15 10.05
CA PHE A 286 -68.07 16.78 8.73
C PHE A 286 -68.81 18.13 8.93
N GLN A 287 -68.37 19.31 8.49
CA GLN A 287 -67.74 19.81 7.25
C GLN A 287 -66.98 21.12 7.61
N GLY A 288 -65.83 21.48 7.04
CA GLY A 288 -65.67 22.06 5.69
C GLY A 288 -65.86 23.59 5.70
N PRO A 289 -64.98 24.37 5.05
CA PRO A 289 -65.42 24.92 3.77
C PRO A 289 -64.40 24.67 2.66
N GLY A 290 -64.92 24.25 1.50
CA GLY A 290 -64.18 24.24 0.24
C GLY A 290 -64.44 25.51 -0.57
N ARG A 291 -63.53 25.73 -1.54
CA ARG A 291 -63.62 26.43 -2.85
C ARG A 291 -62.20 26.85 -3.22
N GLU A 292 -61.64 26.70 -4.42
CA GLU A 292 -62.04 26.28 -5.78
C GLU A 292 -60.73 25.73 -6.43
N GLU A 293 -60.70 24.58 -7.14
CA GLU A 293 -60.78 24.44 -8.61
C GLU A 293 -60.08 25.60 -9.38
N GLU A 294 -59.10 25.39 -10.27
CA GLU A 294 -59.31 24.79 -11.60
C GLU A 294 -57.95 24.57 -12.34
N ASP A 295 -57.74 23.33 -12.77
CA ASP A 295 -57.32 22.82 -14.09
C ASP A 295 -56.05 23.34 -14.82
N THR A 296 -55.04 22.47 -14.94
CA THR A 296 -54.47 21.82 -16.15
C THR A 296 -52.97 21.53 -16.08
#